data_AF-A0A937Y5P7-F1
#
_entry.id   AF-A0A937Y5P7-F1
#
_cell.length_a   1.000
_cell.length_b   1.000
_cell.length_c   1.000
_cell.angle_alpha   90.00
_cell.angle_beta   90.00
_cell.angle_gamma   90.00
#
_symmetry.space_group_name_H-M   'P 1'
#
loop_
_entity.id
_entity.type
_entity.pdbx_description
1 polymer ?
#
loop_
_entity_poly.entity_id
_entity_poly.type
_entity_poly.pdbx_seq_one_letter_code
_entity_poly.pdbx_strand_id
1 'polypeptide(L)'
;MTLTTRIITATAIAGALVACKAHAQDAWPSRQVTAVVPFPVGQGIDVMARVLTTEMNRITGQPFTVMNREGAIVQSAPRRWRAPSPMATRC
;
A
#
# COMPACT_ATOMS: atom_id res chain seq x y z
N MET A 1 -1.44 -13.34 -51.78
CA MET A 1 -0.39 -12.86 -50.85
C MET A 1 -0.88 -11.80 -49.84
N THR A 2 -2.18 -11.53 -49.73
CA THR A 2 -2.74 -10.58 -48.74
C THR A 2 -3.41 -11.28 -47.56
N LEU A 3 -3.93 -12.50 -47.77
CA LEU A 3 -4.62 -13.30 -46.76
C LEU A 3 -3.66 -13.88 -45.71
N THR A 4 -2.48 -14.34 -46.14
CA THR A 4 -1.42 -14.88 -45.26
C THR A 4 -0.88 -13.81 -44.31
N THR A 5 -0.71 -12.57 -44.78
CA THR A 5 -0.24 -11.43 -43.98
C THR A 5 -1.22 -11.07 -42.87
N ARG A 6 -2.54 -11.21 -43.11
CA ARG A 6 -3.59 -10.95 -42.12
C ARG A 6 -3.66 -12.00 -41.02
N ILE A 7 -3.38 -13.27 -41.35
CA ILE A 7 -3.33 -14.35 -40.36
C ILE A 7 -2.14 -14.15 -39.42
N ILE A 8 -0.97 -13.77 -39.97
CA ILE A 8 0.24 -13.54 -39.16
C ILE A 8 0.03 -12.37 -38.19
N THR A 9 -0.57 -11.26 -38.63
CA THR A 9 -0.84 -10.11 -37.74
C THR A 9 -1.89 -10.42 -36.67
N ALA A 10 -2.94 -11.18 -36.99
CA ALA A 10 -3.95 -11.58 -36.00
C ALA A 10 -3.34 -12.49 -34.90
N THR A 11 -2.47 -13.42 -35.28
CA THR A 11 -1.82 -14.34 -34.34
C THR A 11 -0.83 -13.59 -33.42
N ALA A 12 -0.13 -12.58 -33.94
CA ALA A 12 0.79 -11.76 -33.15
C ALA A 12 0.07 -10.92 -32.08
N ILE A 13 -1.10 -10.35 -32.41
CA ILE A 13 -1.90 -9.57 -31.46
C ILE A 13 -2.49 -10.47 -30.37
N ALA A 14 -2.96 -11.67 -30.72
CA ALA A 14 -3.46 -12.65 -29.76
C ALA A 14 -2.36 -13.12 -28.78
N GLY A 15 -1.13 -13.32 -29.25
CA GLY A 15 0.01 -13.66 -28.41
C GLY A 15 0.40 -12.53 -27.42
N ALA A 16 0.27 -11.27 -27.84
CA ALA A 16 0.55 -10.12 -26.99
C ALA A 16 -0.44 -9.96 -25.81
N LEU A 17 -1.71 -10.37 -26.01
CA LEU A 17 -2.73 -10.35 -24.97
C LEU A 17 -2.50 -11.41 -23.89
N VAL A 18 -1.95 -12.59 -24.25
CA VAL A 18 -1.61 -13.66 -23.30
C VAL A 18 -0.37 -13.34 -22.46
N ALA A 19 0.54 -12.49 -22.98
CA ALA A 19 1.73 -12.05 -22.27
C ALA A 19 1.43 -11.03 -21.15
N CYS A 20 0.25 -10.40 -21.16
CA CYS A 20 -0.18 -9.51 -20.09
C CYS A 20 -0.65 -10.34 -18.88
N LYS A 21 0.31 -10.84 -18.09
CA LYS A 21 0.01 -11.41 -16.78
C LYS A 21 -0.51 -10.27 -15.89
N ALA A 22 -1.78 -10.33 -15.53
CA ALA A 22 -2.33 -9.50 -14.47
C ALA A 22 -1.59 -9.85 -13.17
N HIS A 23 -0.78 -8.91 -12.66
CA HIS A 23 -0.24 -9.01 -11.31
C HIS A 23 -1.38 -8.73 -10.34
N ALA A 24 -1.97 -9.80 -9.77
CA ALA A 24 -2.85 -9.66 -8.62
C ALA A 24 -2.06 -8.97 -7.50
N GLN A 25 -2.69 -8.03 -6.79
CA GLN A 25 -2.04 -7.43 -5.63
C GLN A 25 -1.87 -8.49 -4.56
N ASP A 26 -0.65 -8.60 -4.01
CA ASP A 26 -0.37 -9.49 -2.89
C ASP A 26 -1.35 -9.22 -1.75
N ALA A 27 -1.70 -10.27 -0.98
CA ALA A 27 -2.60 -10.14 0.15
C ALA A 27 -2.11 -9.03 1.08
N TRP A 28 -2.92 -8.00 1.26
CA TRP A 28 -2.58 -6.91 2.15
C TRP A 28 -2.51 -7.44 3.59
N PRO A 29 -1.52 -7.01 4.38
CA PRO A 29 -0.37 -6.15 4.10
C PRO A 29 0.87 -6.96 3.72
N SER A 30 1.61 -6.42 2.77
CA SER A 30 2.91 -6.95 2.35
C SER A 30 4.10 -6.37 3.14
N ARG A 31 3.86 -5.36 3.99
CA ARG A 31 4.89 -4.64 4.76
C ARG A 31 4.31 -4.03 6.02
N GLN A 32 5.20 -3.56 6.90
CA GLN A 32 4.84 -2.81 8.09
C GLN A 32 3.90 -1.63 7.77
N VAL A 33 2.83 -1.49 8.54
CA VAL A 33 1.85 -0.42 8.41
C VAL A 33 2.01 0.58 9.57
N THR A 34 1.93 1.87 9.28
CA THR A 34 1.97 2.92 10.31
C THR A 34 0.62 3.64 10.35
N ALA A 35 -0.09 3.51 11.47
CA ALA A 35 -1.32 4.24 11.76
C ALA A 35 -0.96 5.66 12.22
N VAL A 36 -1.39 6.67 11.46
CA VAL A 36 -1.15 8.08 11.79
C VAL A 36 -2.33 8.63 12.60
N VAL A 37 -2.07 9.04 13.84
CA VAL A 37 -3.09 9.63 14.72
C VAL A 37 -2.89 11.15 14.74
N PRO A 38 -3.87 11.95 14.29
CA PRO A 38 -3.73 13.40 14.17
C PRO A 38 -3.93 14.15 15.52
N PHE A 39 -3.71 13.47 16.64
CA PHE A 39 -3.97 13.95 17.99
C PHE A 39 -2.75 13.72 18.89
N PRO A 40 -2.62 14.51 19.98
CA PRO A 40 -1.62 14.25 21.02
C PRO A 40 -1.68 12.82 21.55
N VAL A 41 -0.52 12.32 22.01
CA VAL A 41 -0.39 11.00 22.63
C VAL A 41 -1.25 10.93 23.90
N GLY A 42 -1.87 9.78 24.17
CA GLY A 42 -2.66 9.56 25.39
C GLY A 42 -4.11 10.05 25.34
N GLN A 43 -4.53 10.72 24.26
CA GLN A 43 -5.95 10.99 24.01
C GLN A 43 -6.71 9.68 23.73
N GLY A 44 -8.02 9.66 23.95
CA GLY A 44 -8.84 8.44 23.74
C GLY A 44 -8.64 7.81 22.35
N ILE A 45 -8.43 8.63 21.31
CA ILE A 45 -8.16 8.16 19.95
C ILE A 45 -6.79 7.46 19.82
N ASP A 46 -5.75 7.94 20.52
CA ASP A 46 -4.44 7.28 20.56
C ASP A 46 -4.53 5.92 21.26
N VAL A 47 -5.26 5.85 22.37
CA VAL A 47 -5.49 4.59 23.10
C VAL A 47 -6.23 3.59 22.21
N MET A 48 -7.30 4.02 21.53
CA MET A 48 -8.03 3.16 20.59
C MET A 48 -7.16 2.72 19.42
N ALA A 49 -6.31 3.60 18.87
CA ALA A 49 -5.38 3.24 17.80
C ALA A 49 -4.37 2.18 18.24
N ARG A 50 -3.89 2.22 19.48
CA ARG A 50 -2.98 1.20 20.05
C ARG A 50 -3.66 -0.15 20.20
N VAL A 51 -4.92 -0.17 20.65
CA VAL A 51 -5.71 -1.41 20.74
C VAL A 51 -5.95 -1.99 19.34
N LEU A 52 -6.37 -1.15 18.39
CA LEU A 52 -6.61 -1.57 17.01
C LEU A 52 -5.36 -2.14 16.34
N THR A 53 -4.22 -1.46 16.48
CA THR A 53 -2.95 -1.92 15.89
C THR A 53 -2.46 -3.23 16.51
N THR A 54 -2.71 -3.44 17.81
CA THR A 54 -2.40 -4.72 18.47
C THR A 54 -3.23 -5.86 17.89
N GLU A 55 -4.53 -5.65 17.69
CA GLU A 55 -5.39 -6.68 17.10
C GLU A 55 -5.07 -6.92 15.62
N MET A 56 -4.71 -5.86 14.89
CA MET A 56 -4.27 -5.99 13.50
C MET A 56 -2.96 -6.77 13.37
N ASN A 57 -2.02 -6.58 14.29
CA ASN A 57 -0.83 -7.44 14.37
C ASN A 57 -1.20 -8.91 14.51
N ARG A 58 -2.19 -9.22 15.36
CA ARG A 58 -2.62 -10.59 15.65
C ARG A 58 -3.29 -11.25 14.43
N ILE A 59 -4.19 -10.54 13.76
CA ILE A 59 -4.94 -11.09 12.61
C ILE A 59 -4.03 -11.25 11.40
N THR A 60 -3.07 -10.36 11.26
CA THR A 60 -2.37 -10.15 10.00
C THR A 60 -0.95 -10.72 10.00
N GLY A 61 -0.35 -10.89 11.18
CA GLY A 61 1.05 -11.32 11.33
C GLY A 61 2.09 -10.27 10.93
N GLN A 62 1.66 -9.14 10.35
CA GLN A 62 2.51 -8.02 9.99
C GLN A 62 2.53 -6.97 11.10
N PRO A 63 3.64 -6.24 11.30
CA PRO A 63 3.72 -5.21 12.31
C PRO A 63 2.94 -3.94 11.92
N PHE A 64 2.19 -3.41 12.88
CA PHE A 64 1.44 -2.18 12.87
C PHE A 64 1.97 -1.28 13.97
N THR A 65 2.29 -0.03 13.62
CA THR A 65 2.88 0.97 14.52
C THR A 65 1.99 2.20 14.59
N VAL A 66 1.88 2.82 15.76
CA VAL A 66 1.14 4.09 15.93
C VAL A 66 2.14 5.24 15.91
N MET A 67 1.89 6.22 15.03
CA MET A 67 2.65 7.47 14.97
C MET A 67 1.71 8.65 15.16
N ASN A 68 1.81 9.31 16.31
CA ASN A 68 1.05 10.52 16.59
C ASN A 68 1.70 11.70 15.85
N ARG A 69 0.91 12.40 15.05
CA ARG A 69 1.32 13.61 14.36
C ARG A 69 0.28 14.67 14.63
N GLU A 70 0.56 15.52 15.60
CA GLU A 70 -0.24 16.71 15.79
C GLU A 70 -0.29 17.49 14.47
N GLY A 71 -1.50 17.83 14.10
CA GLY A 71 -1.72 18.59 12.90
C GLY A 71 -1.85 17.83 11.58
N ALA A 72 -2.46 16.66 11.61
CA ALA A 72 -2.99 16.01 10.40
C ALA A 72 -4.51 16.25 10.21
N ILE A 73 -5.14 17.05 11.08
CA ILE A 73 -6.50 17.59 10.93
C ILE A 73 -6.46 19.02 10.38
N VAL A 74 -7.50 19.39 9.62
CA VAL A 74 -7.64 20.53 8.68
C VAL A 74 -7.10 21.92 9.10
N GLN A 75 -6.75 22.18 10.36
CA GLN A 75 -6.35 23.51 10.84
C GLN A 75 -4.87 23.68 11.23
N SER A 76 -4.01 22.77 10.81
CA SER A 76 -2.61 22.76 11.22
C SER A 76 -1.71 22.79 9.99
N ALA A 77 -0.74 23.69 10.01
CA ALA A 77 0.06 24.08 8.86
C ALA A 77 0.59 22.87 8.05
N PRO A 78 0.71 22.98 6.70
CA PRO A 78 1.10 21.87 5.84
C PRO A 78 2.59 21.54 6.02
N ARG A 79 2.96 20.87 7.12
CA ARG A 79 4.27 20.24 7.23
C ARG A 79 4.29 19.07 6.25
N ARG A 80 4.90 19.29 5.07
CA ARG A 80 5.12 18.29 4.01
C ARG A 80 5.48 16.94 4.63
N TRP A 81 4.51 16.04 4.67
CA TRP A 81 4.70 14.71 5.22
C TRP A 81 5.62 13.93 4.29
N ARG A 82 6.79 13.53 4.79
CA ARG A 82 7.63 12.50 4.18
C ARG A 82 7.34 11.20 4.92
N ALA A 83 6.80 10.22 4.22
CA ALA A 83 6.71 8.85 4.74
C ALA A 83 8.10 8.42 5.23
N PRO A 84 8.21 7.70 6.36
CA PRO A 84 9.42 6.95 6.64
C PRO A 84 9.67 6.03 5.43
N SER A 85 10.88 6.10 4.87
CA SER A 85 11.26 5.29 3.72
C SER A 85 10.99 3.82 4.06
N PRO A 86 10.28 3.04 3.22
CA PRO A 86 10.23 1.61 3.41
C PRO A 86 11.67 1.14 3.48
N MET A 87 12.02 0.34 4.51
CA MET A 87 13.33 -0.30 4.60
C MET A 87 13.53 -1.03 3.27
N ALA A 88 14.29 -0.39 2.37
CA ALA A 88 14.57 -0.93 1.08
C ALA A 88 15.30 -2.23 1.34
N THR A 89 14.66 -3.34 0.96
CA THR A 89 15.33 -4.61 0.68
C THR A 89 16.51 -4.27 -0.21
N ARG A 90 17.70 -4.12 0.40
CA ARG A 90 18.95 -4.15 -0.35
C ARG A 90 19.04 -5.57 -0.90
N CYS A 91 19.12 -5.65 -2.21
CA CYS A 91 19.31 -6.88 -2.98
C CYS A 91 20.45 -7.73 -2.44
#